data_AF-A0A965CW23-F1
#
_entry.id   AF-A0A965CW23-F1
#
_cell.length_a   1.000
_cell.length_b   1.000
_cell.length_c   1.000
_cell.angle_alpha   90.00
_cell.angle_beta   90.00
_cell.angle_gamma   90.00
#
_symmetry.space_group_name_H-M   'P 1'
#
loop_
_entity.id
_entity.type
_entity.pdbx_description
1 polymer ?
#
loop_
_entity_poly.entity_id
_entity_poly.type
_entity_poly.pdbx_seq_one_letter_code
_entity_poly.pdbx_strand_id
1 'polypeptide(L)'
;PTGALNSRSVRIDRVAGDPYTTAEVIGELGSLSLQGERVVVQRYGGRNIELENWLLGQGATVLDIPVYRWAMPEDTRPLVGLFAALANSEVAAVVFTSASQVHNLFEFAKTQGVAATLVERLNATRVASIGPVCTAALAQFGVRPRIEANPPKLGPLINALDAALTN
;
A
#
# COMPACT_ATOMS: atom_id res chain seq x y z
N PRO A 1 14.93 -0.54 5.21
CA PRO A 1 15.32 -0.68 6.65
C PRO A 1 16.84 -0.71 6.87
N THR A 2 17.63 -1.28 5.94
CA THR A 2 19.08 -1.48 6.06
C THR A 2 19.87 -0.23 6.48
N GLY A 3 19.62 0.93 5.86
CA GLY A 3 20.30 2.18 6.24
C GLY A 3 20.05 2.59 7.70
N ALA A 4 18.81 2.44 8.18
CA ALA A 4 18.45 2.74 9.57
C ALA A 4 19.10 1.76 10.56
N LEU A 5 19.16 0.46 10.22
CA LEU A 5 19.82 -0.56 11.04
C LEU A 5 21.34 -0.30 11.13
N ASN A 6 21.98 -0.01 10.00
CA ASN A 6 23.40 0.32 9.94
C ASN A 6 23.75 1.54 10.79
N SER A 7 22.92 2.60 10.76
CA SER A 7 23.12 3.80 11.57
C SER A 7 23.11 3.55 13.08
N ARG A 8 22.55 2.41 13.50
CA ARG A 8 22.46 1.96 14.90
C ARG A 8 23.38 0.77 15.19
N SER A 9 24.28 0.43 14.26
CA SER A 9 25.19 -0.71 14.36
C SER A 9 24.49 -2.04 14.65
N VAL A 10 23.24 -2.18 14.18
CA VAL A 10 22.53 -3.45 14.25
C VAL A 10 23.10 -4.37 13.18
N ARG A 11 23.57 -5.55 13.59
CA ARG A 11 24.07 -6.58 12.67
C ARG A 11 22.95 -7.03 11.73
N ILE A 12 23.27 -7.16 10.44
CA ILE A 12 22.35 -7.66 9.41
C ILE A 12 22.98 -8.91 8.80
N ASP A 13 22.36 -10.06 9.03
CA ASP A 13 22.87 -11.35 8.53
C ASP A 13 22.40 -11.70 7.12
N ARG A 14 21.22 -11.22 6.72
CA ARG A 14 20.56 -11.54 5.45
C ARG A 14 19.87 -10.28 4.91
N VAL A 15 19.84 -10.13 3.59
CA VAL A 15 19.14 -9.04 2.89
C VAL A 15 18.46 -9.63 1.66
N ALA A 16 17.15 -9.44 1.53
CA ALA A 16 16.40 -9.83 0.33
C ALA A 16 16.92 -9.11 -0.92
N GLY A 17 16.89 -9.79 -2.07
CA GLY A 17 17.24 -9.22 -3.36
C GLY A 17 16.19 -8.26 -3.91
N ASP A 18 16.54 -7.51 -4.96
CA ASP A 18 15.56 -6.76 -5.77
C ASP A 18 14.55 -7.75 -6.38
N PRO A 19 13.23 -7.49 -6.35
CA PRO A 19 12.56 -6.22 -6.05
C PRO A 19 12.14 -5.98 -4.59
N TYR A 20 12.78 -6.65 -3.62
CA TYR A 20 12.58 -6.46 -2.17
C TYR A 20 11.15 -6.73 -1.68
N THR A 21 10.50 -7.76 -2.22
CA THR A 21 9.13 -8.15 -1.87
C THR A 21 9.09 -9.15 -0.71
N THR A 22 7.88 -9.45 -0.22
CA THR A 22 7.66 -10.54 0.75
C THR A 22 8.20 -11.87 0.23
N ALA A 23 8.02 -12.16 -1.06
CA ALA A 23 8.50 -13.39 -1.68
C ALA A 23 10.03 -13.51 -1.59
N GLU A 24 10.76 -12.41 -1.86
CA GLU A 24 12.23 -12.40 -1.76
C GLU A 24 12.70 -12.58 -0.31
N VAL A 25 11.99 -11.98 0.67
CA VAL A 25 12.28 -12.20 2.10
C VAL A 25 12.09 -13.67 2.48
N ILE A 26 10.99 -14.29 2.07
CA ILE A 26 10.72 -15.71 2.31
C ILE A 26 11.79 -16.59 1.66
N GLY A 27 12.19 -16.28 0.42
CA GLY A 27 13.25 -16.99 -0.30
C GLY A 27 14.57 -16.99 0.47
N GLU A 28 15.01 -15.83 0.97
CA GLU A 28 16.24 -15.71 1.76
C GLU A 28 16.19 -16.47 3.08
N LEU A 29 15.04 -16.46 3.75
CA LEU A 29 14.84 -17.16 5.02
C LEU A 29 14.71 -18.68 4.85
N GLY A 30 14.38 -19.18 3.65
CA GLY A 30 14.11 -20.59 3.40
C GLY A 30 15.27 -21.55 3.68
N SER A 31 16.50 -21.03 3.78
CA SER A 31 17.69 -21.82 4.17
C SER A 31 17.89 -21.96 5.68
N LEU A 32 17.08 -21.29 6.50
CA LEU A 32 17.18 -21.31 7.96
C LEU A 32 16.24 -22.37 8.55
N SER A 33 16.69 -23.07 9.59
CA SER A 33 15.78 -23.89 10.41
C SER A 33 15.10 -22.98 11.43
N LEU A 34 13.78 -22.92 11.38
CA LEU A 34 12.97 -22.06 12.27
C LEU A 34 12.09 -22.87 13.25
N GLN A 35 12.19 -24.20 13.24
CA GLN A 35 11.37 -25.08 14.06
C GLN A 35 11.64 -24.83 15.55
N GLY A 36 10.62 -24.38 16.29
CA GLY A 36 10.73 -24.06 17.71
C GLY A 36 11.39 -22.71 18.01
N GLU A 37 11.84 -21.99 16.98
CA GLU A 37 12.47 -20.68 17.15
C GLU A 37 11.44 -19.58 17.43
N ARG A 38 11.89 -18.50 18.08
CA ARG A 38 11.08 -17.30 18.30
C ARG A 38 11.49 -16.22 17.31
N VAL A 39 10.59 -15.88 16.39
CA VAL A 39 10.85 -14.88 15.35
C VAL A 39 10.09 -13.60 15.68
N VAL A 40 10.84 -12.51 15.83
CA VAL A 40 10.27 -11.18 16.07
C VAL A 40 10.15 -10.45 14.74
N VAL A 41 8.93 -10.04 14.39
CA VAL A 41 8.64 -9.32 13.14
C VAL A 41 8.26 -7.88 13.46
N GLN A 42 9.11 -6.93 13.06
CA GLN A 42 8.76 -5.51 13.11
C GLN A 42 7.84 -5.18 11.93
N ARG A 43 6.61 -4.77 12.21
CA ARG A 43 5.60 -4.47 11.20
C ARG A 43 5.77 -3.09 10.58
N TYR A 44 5.25 -2.93 9.35
CA TYR A 44 5.15 -1.66 8.65
C TYR A 44 3.67 -1.26 8.52
N GLY A 45 3.12 -0.52 9.48
CA GLY A 45 1.76 0.06 9.37
C GLY A 45 0.58 -0.93 9.38
N GLY A 46 0.80 -2.20 9.05
CA GLY A 46 -0.18 -3.27 8.96
C GLY A 46 0.48 -4.66 9.04
N ARG A 47 -0.32 -5.72 8.88
CA ARG A 47 0.15 -7.12 8.91
C ARG A 47 0.62 -7.58 7.53
N ASN A 48 1.67 -8.38 7.50
CA ASN A 48 2.09 -9.14 6.32
C ASN A 48 1.65 -10.61 6.50
N ILE A 49 0.41 -10.90 6.09
CA ILE A 49 -0.22 -12.21 6.31
C ILE A 49 0.54 -13.33 5.61
N GLU A 50 1.10 -13.06 4.43
CA GLU A 50 1.91 -14.03 3.68
C GLU A 50 3.16 -14.45 4.46
N LEU A 51 3.94 -13.47 4.95
CA LEU A 51 5.13 -13.75 5.78
C LEU A 51 4.76 -14.44 7.09
N GLU A 52 3.70 -13.97 7.76
CA GLU A 52 3.23 -14.53 9.03
C GLU A 52 2.83 -16.01 8.88
N ASN A 53 2.03 -16.33 7.87
CA ASN A 53 1.62 -17.70 7.58
C ASN A 53 2.82 -18.59 7.24
N TRP A 54 3.77 -18.08 6.46
CA TRP A 54 4.97 -18.82 6.12
C TRP A 54 5.81 -19.14 7.35
N LEU A 55 6.08 -18.16 8.22
CA LEU A 55 6.87 -18.35 9.45
C LEU A 55 6.22 -19.38 10.40
N LEU A 56 4.89 -19.28 10.60
CA LEU A 56 4.14 -20.25 11.39
C LEU A 56 4.21 -21.65 10.76
N GLY A 57 4.13 -21.74 9.44
CA GLY A 57 4.29 -22.99 8.68
C GLY A 57 5.67 -23.62 8.80
N GLN A 58 6.72 -22.83 9.09
CA GLN A 58 8.08 -23.33 9.39
C GLN A 58 8.26 -23.77 10.86
N GLY A 59 7.18 -23.74 11.67
CA GLY A 59 7.23 -24.14 13.08
C GLY A 59 7.79 -23.09 14.03
N ALA A 60 7.92 -21.83 13.58
CA ALA A 60 8.33 -20.73 14.44
C ALA A 60 7.17 -20.21 15.30
N THR A 61 7.51 -19.69 16.49
CA THR A 61 6.62 -18.81 17.25
C THR A 61 6.84 -17.37 16.81
N VAL A 62 5.83 -16.72 16.24
CA VAL A 62 5.94 -15.34 15.73
C VAL A 62 5.48 -14.34 16.78
N LEU A 63 6.33 -13.35 17.08
CA LEU A 63 5.99 -12.18 17.89
C LEU A 63 6.04 -10.92 17.01
N ASP A 64 4.91 -10.25 16.88
CA ASP A 64 4.82 -9.03 16.11
C ASP A 64 5.04 -7.77 16.94
N ILE A 65 5.86 -6.85 16.42
CA ILE A 65 6.08 -5.51 16.98
C ILE A 65 5.51 -4.46 16.03
N PRO A 66 4.28 -3.96 16.26
CA PRO A 66 3.74 -2.83 15.52
C PRO A 66 4.37 -1.53 16.01
N VAL A 67 5.28 -0.95 15.21
CA VAL A 67 5.91 0.35 15.52
C VAL A 67 5.06 1.56 15.11
N TYR A 68 4.16 1.37 14.14
CA TYR A 68 3.13 2.33 13.76
C TYR A 68 1.96 1.56 13.12
N ARG A 69 0.80 2.20 13.03
CA ARG A 69 -0.36 1.68 12.30
C ARG A 69 -0.84 2.71 11.29
N TRP A 70 -1.31 2.26 10.14
CA TRP A 70 -2.16 3.09 9.33
C TRP A 70 -3.49 3.27 10.06
N ALA A 71 -3.97 4.50 10.12
CA ALA A 71 -5.23 4.86 10.72
C ALA A 71 -5.89 5.93 9.87
N MET A 72 -7.18 6.15 10.10
CA MET A 72 -7.86 7.32 9.58
C MET A 72 -7.18 8.60 10.08
N PRO A 73 -7.10 9.66 9.24
CA PRO A 73 -6.66 10.96 9.71
C PRO A 73 -7.58 11.45 10.83
N GLU A 74 -7.03 12.21 11.77
CA GLU A 74 -7.81 12.86 12.84
C GLU A 74 -8.89 13.79 12.27
N ASP A 75 -8.56 14.46 11.16
CA ASP A 75 -9.50 15.27 10.39
C ASP A 75 -9.95 14.56 9.11
N THR A 76 -11.20 14.13 9.09
CA THR A 76 -11.83 13.47 7.93
C THR A 76 -12.59 14.43 7.01
N ARG A 77 -12.67 15.73 7.33
CA ARG A 77 -13.35 16.73 6.48
C ARG A 77 -12.81 16.76 5.05
N PRO A 78 -11.48 16.63 4.78
CA PRO A 78 -10.97 16.57 3.41
C PRO A 78 -11.51 15.38 2.61
N LEU A 79 -11.79 14.23 3.25
CA LEU A 79 -12.35 13.06 2.56
C LEU A 79 -13.82 13.29 2.18
N VAL A 80 -14.58 13.92 3.07
CA VAL A 80 -15.96 14.35 2.77
C VAL A 80 -15.97 15.36 1.62
N GLY A 81 -15.04 16.32 1.65
CA GLY A 81 -14.84 17.28 0.56
C GLY A 81 -14.52 16.62 -0.77
N LEU A 82 -13.64 15.60 -0.77
CA LEU A 82 -13.33 14.81 -1.97
C LEU A 82 -14.58 14.11 -2.53
N PHE A 83 -15.42 13.52 -1.68
CA PHE A 83 -16.65 12.87 -2.14
C PHE A 83 -17.62 13.86 -2.78
N ALA A 84 -17.78 15.04 -2.19
CA ALA A 84 -18.60 16.12 -2.75
C ALA A 84 -18.04 16.61 -4.10
N ALA A 85 -16.73 16.88 -4.17
CA ALA A 85 -16.07 17.36 -5.38
C ALA A 85 -16.16 16.33 -6.53
N LEU A 86 -16.03 15.03 -6.21
CA LEU A 86 -16.26 13.94 -7.18
C LEU A 86 -17.72 13.85 -7.63
N ALA A 87 -18.68 14.04 -6.73
CA ALA A 87 -20.10 14.04 -7.07
C ALA A 87 -20.45 15.19 -8.02
N ASN A 88 -19.83 16.36 -7.83
CA ASN A 88 -20.02 17.56 -8.63
C ASN A 88 -19.11 17.61 -9.88
N SER A 89 -18.26 16.60 -10.10
CA SER A 89 -17.28 16.59 -11.21
C SER A 89 -16.31 17.80 -11.20
N GLU A 90 -15.95 18.27 -10.01
CA GLU A 90 -15.04 19.42 -9.79
C GLU A 90 -13.56 19.02 -9.83
N VAL A 91 -13.26 17.73 -9.92
CA VAL A 91 -11.91 17.17 -9.91
C VAL A 91 -11.59 16.53 -11.25
N ALA A 92 -10.53 17.02 -11.89
CA ALA A 92 -10.08 16.48 -13.18
C ALA A 92 -9.39 15.11 -13.06
N ALA A 93 -8.67 14.88 -11.95
CA ALA A 93 -7.97 13.63 -11.67
C ALA A 93 -7.83 13.35 -10.18
N VAL A 94 -7.82 12.06 -9.82
CA VAL A 94 -7.52 11.57 -8.46
C VAL A 94 -6.24 10.73 -8.50
N VAL A 95 -5.33 11.00 -7.57
CA VAL A 95 -4.00 10.40 -7.55
C VAL A 95 -3.81 9.59 -6.27
N PHE A 96 -3.39 8.34 -6.41
CA PHE A 96 -3.08 7.44 -5.29
C PHE A 96 -1.59 7.10 -5.28
N THR A 97 -0.94 7.40 -4.15
CA THR A 97 0.50 7.17 -3.96
C THR A 97 0.79 5.95 -3.08
N SER A 98 -0.24 5.22 -2.67
CA SER A 98 -0.08 4.00 -1.86
C SER A 98 -1.36 3.17 -1.87
N ALA A 99 -1.21 1.85 -1.73
CA ALA A 99 -2.34 0.96 -1.52
C ALA A 99 -3.11 1.27 -0.21
N SER A 100 -2.43 1.72 0.85
CA SER A 100 -3.09 2.03 2.13
C SER A 100 -4.07 3.19 2.03
N GLN A 101 -3.78 4.22 1.22
CA GLN A 101 -4.74 5.29 0.92
C GLN A 101 -6.03 4.77 0.29
N VAL A 102 -5.93 3.79 -0.62
CA VAL A 102 -7.10 3.17 -1.27
C VAL A 102 -7.98 2.49 -0.22
N HIS A 103 -7.38 1.62 0.62
CA HIS A 103 -8.11 0.90 1.65
C HIS A 103 -8.79 1.87 2.64
N ASN A 104 -8.07 2.88 3.13
CA ASN A 104 -8.61 3.87 4.07
C ASN A 104 -9.76 4.68 3.45
N LEU A 105 -9.63 5.09 2.18
CA LEU A 105 -10.68 5.82 1.48
C LEU A 105 -11.96 5.00 1.38
N PHE A 106 -11.86 3.71 1.02
CA PHE A 106 -13.02 2.84 0.87
C PHE A 106 -13.61 2.39 2.21
N GLU A 107 -12.80 2.20 3.25
CA GLU A 107 -13.27 1.96 4.60
C GLU A 107 -14.09 3.17 5.09
N PHE A 108 -13.59 4.39 4.88
CA PHE A 108 -14.33 5.59 5.23
C PHE A 108 -15.58 5.79 4.39
N ALA A 109 -15.51 5.56 3.07
CA ALA A 109 -16.69 5.64 2.20
C ALA A 109 -17.80 4.66 2.63
N LYS A 110 -17.42 3.49 3.17
CA LYS A 110 -18.36 2.53 3.74
C LYS A 110 -19.05 3.08 4.99
N THR A 111 -18.33 3.77 5.89
CA THR A 111 -18.95 4.40 7.08
C THR A 111 -19.88 5.54 6.71
N GLN A 112 -19.63 6.21 5.58
CA GLN A 112 -20.50 7.26 5.02
C GLN A 112 -21.64 6.71 4.13
N GLY A 113 -21.68 5.40 3.86
CA GLY A 113 -22.70 4.80 2.99
C GLY A 113 -22.57 5.13 1.50
N VAL A 114 -21.41 5.65 1.05
CA VAL A 114 -21.18 6.12 -0.33
C VAL A 114 -20.20 5.23 -1.12
N ALA A 115 -19.80 4.08 -0.59
CA ALA A 115 -18.77 3.23 -1.20
C ALA A 115 -19.08 2.84 -2.66
N ALA A 116 -20.33 2.47 -2.97
CA ALA A 116 -20.72 2.09 -4.33
C ALA A 116 -20.64 3.28 -5.30
N THR A 117 -21.22 4.42 -4.92
CA THR A 117 -21.16 5.65 -5.72
C THR A 117 -19.72 6.14 -5.88
N LEU A 118 -18.86 5.97 -4.87
CA LEU A 118 -17.44 6.32 -4.98
C LEU A 118 -16.75 5.54 -6.11
N VAL A 119 -17.01 4.24 -6.25
CA VAL A 119 -16.46 3.43 -7.36
C VAL A 119 -16.87 4.01 -8.71
N GLU A 120 -18.16 4.33 -8.87
CA GLU A 120 -18.68 4.92 -10.11
C GLU A 120 -18.01 6.26 -10.43
N ARG A 121 -17.91 7.15 -9.43
CA ARG A 121 -17.30 8.48 -9.60
C ARG A 121 -15.81 8.40 -9.89
N LEU A 122 -15.08 7.51 -9.23
CA LEU A 122 -13.67 7.28 -9.51
C LEU A 122 -13.47 6.73 -10.92
N ASN A 123 -14.29 5.79 -11.39
CA ASN A 123 -14.18 5.27 -12.76
C ASN A 123 -14.60 6.29 -13.84
N ALA A 124 -15.43 7.26 -13.49
CA ALA A 124 -15.76 8.41 -14.33
C ALA A 124 -14.68 9.51 -14.33
N THR A 125 -13.76 9.48 -13.36
CA THR A 125 -12.66 10.45 -13.21
C THR A 125 -11.35 9.85 -13.74
N ARG A 126 -10.37 10.68 -14.12
CA ARG A 126 -9.02 10.19 -14.43
C ARG A 126 -8.33 9.76 -13.13
N VAL A 127 -8.23 8.46 -12.87
CA VAL A 127 -7.52 7.92 -11.70
C VAL A 127 -6.10 7.52 -12.07
N ALA A 128 -5.13 7.96 -11.25
CA ALA A 128 -3.73 7.61 -11.37
C ALA A 128 -3.21 6.86 -10.14
N SER A 129 -2.34 5.88 -10.35
CA SER A 129 -1.66 5.12 -9.31
C SER A 129 -0.14 5.23 -9.45
N ILE A 130 0.57 5.24 -8.33
CA ILE A 130 2.05 5.27 -8.29
C ILE A 130 2.71 3.98 -8.78
N GLY A 131 1.96 2.90 -8.97
CA GLY A 131 2.54 1.62 -9.38
C GLY A 131 1.64 0.41 -9.11
N PRO A 132 2.12 -0.80 -9.44
CA PRO A 132 1.29 -2.01 -9.58
C PRO A 132 0.62 -2.44 -8.27
N VAL A 133 1.28 -2.26 -7.12
CA VAL A 133 0.69 -2.58 -5.81
C VAL A 133 -0.52 -1.68 -5.51
N CYS A 134 -0.43 -0.40 -5.85
CA CYS A 134 -1.54 0.54 -5.68
C CYS A 134 -2.67 0.26 -6.68
N THR A 135 -2.33 -0.08 -7.92
CA THR A 135 -3.31 -0.51 -8.95
C THR A 135 -4.07 -1.75 -8.54
N ALA A 136 -3.38 -2.77 -8.02
CA ALA A 136 -4.00 -3.98 -7.54
C ALA A 136 -5.00 -3.70 -6.41
N ALA A 137 -4.66 -2.78 -5.48
CA ALA A 137 -5.59 -2.36 -4.43
C ALA A 137 -6.84 -1.65 -4.99
N LEU A 138 -6.68 -0.74 -5.98
CA LEU A 138 -7.83 -0.11 -6.65
C LEU A 138 -8.74 -1.14 -7.33
N ALA A 139 -8.14 -2.11 -8.02
CA ALA A 139 -8.88 -3.16 -8.72
C ALA A 139 -9.71 -4.04 -7.78
N GLN A 140 -9.24 -4.30 -6.55
CA GLN A 140 -10.01 -5.03 -5.52
C GLN A 140 -11.34 -4.33 -5.15
N PHE A 141 -11.40 -3.01 -5.27
CA PHE A 141 -12.62 -2.21 -5.05
C PHE A 141 -13.36 -1.89 -6.36
N GLY A 142 -12.97 -2.47 -7.49
CA GLY A 142 -13.61 -2.24 -8.78
C GLY A 142 -13.23 -0.92 -9.47
N VAL A 143 -12.19 -0.24 -9.00
CA VAL A 143 -11.66 0.98 -9.64
C VAL A 143 -10.55 0.60 -10.63
N ARG A 144 -10.65 1.09 -11.87
CA ARG A 144 -9.65 0.85 -12.91
C ARG A 144 -8.85 2.14 -13.17
N PRO A 145 -7.64 2.30 -12.60
CA PRO A 145 -6.81 3.46 -12.89
C PRO A 145 -6.49 3.52 -14.38
N ARG A 146 -6.60 4.71 -14.98
CA ARG A 146 -6.22 4.95 -16.39
C ARG A 146 -4.74 5.25 -16.55
N ILE A 147 -4.07 5.57 -15.45
CA ILE A 147 -2.67 5.97 -15.42
C ILE A 147 -1.99 5.15 -14.32
N GLU A 148 -0.94 4.43 -14.67
CA GLU A 148 -0.02 3.79 -13.73
C GLU A 148 1.39 4.28 -14.02
N ALA A 149 2.10 4.75 -12.99
CA ALA A 149 3.47 5.22 -13.14
C ALA A 149 4.45 4.07 -13.41
N ASN A 150 5.29 4.23 -14.43
CA ASN A 150 6.38 3.31 -14.74
C ASN A 150 7.68 4.09 -15.07
N PRO A 151 8.76 3.98 -14.27
CA PRO A 151 8.86 3.20 -13.02
C PRO A 151 7.98 3.78 -11.90
N PRO A 152 7.71 3.02 -10.81
CA PRO A 152 6.80 3.43 -9.74
C PRO A 152 7.41 4.49 -8.83
N LYS A 153 7.59 5.70 -9.37
CA LYS A 153 8.22 6.86 -8.75
C LYS A 153 7.40 8.12 -9.03
N LEU A 154 7.53 9.13 -8.17
CA LEU A 154 6.77 10.37 -8.28
C LEU A 154 7.03 11.11 -9.59
N GLY A 155 8.27 11.19 -10.06
CA GLY A 155 8.59 11.87 -11.34
C GLY A 155 7.81 11.30 -12.54
N PRO A 156 7.91 9.99 -12.83
CA PRO A 156 7.10 9.33 -13.85
C PRO A 156 5.59 9.50 -13.66
N LEU A 157 5.08 9.44 -12.41
CA LEU A 157 3.67 9.66 -12.13
C LEU A 157 3.20 11.07 -12.55
N ILE A 158 3.98 12.09 -12.20
CA ILE A 158 3.67 13.49 -12.57
C ILE A 158 3.71 13.66 -14.09
N ASN A 159 4.72 13.11 -14.78
CA ASN A 159 4.80 13.18 -16.23
C ASN A 159 3.61 12.51 -16.92
N ALA A 160 3.16 11.36 -16.41
CA ALA A 160 2.02 10.65 -16.96
C ALA A 160 0.69 11.39 -16.71
N LEU A 161 0.55 12.06 -15.55
CA LEU A 161 -0.58 12.92 -15.25
C LEU A 161 -0.63 14.15 -16.17
N ASP A 162 0.50 14.82 -16.37
CA ASP A 162 0.62 16.00 -17.25
C ASP A 162 0.19 15.67 -18.68
N ALA A 163 0.69 14.56 -19.22
CA ALA A 163 0.31 14.06 -20.54
C ALA A 163 -1.19 13.72 -20.64
N ALA A 164 -1.81 13.22 -19.56
CA ALA A 164 -3.21 12.82 -19.55
C ALA A 164 -4.21 13.98 -19.32
N LEU A 165 -3.74 15.11 -18.77
CA LEU A 165 -4.55 16.29 -18.48
C LEU A 165 -4.44 17.39 -19.55
N THR A 166 -3.39 17.36 -20.36
CA THR A 166 -3.17 18.31 -21.46
C THR A 166 -3.87 17.87 -22.77
N ASN A 167 -4.45 16.66 -22.79
CA ASN A 167 -5.23 16.08 -23.89
C ASN A 167 -6.70 15.85 -23.49
#